data_AF-A0A7L3UTZ6-F1
#
_entry.id   AF-A0A7L3UTZ6-F1
#
_cell.length_a   1.000
_cell.length_b   1.000
_cell.length_c   1.000
_cell.angle_alpha   90.00
_cell.angle_beta   90.00
_cell.angle_gamma   90.00
#
_symmetry.space_group_name_H-M   'P 1'
#
loop_
_entity.id
_entity.type
_entity.pdbx_description
1 polymer ?
#
loop_
_entity_poly.entity_id
_entity_poly.type
_entity_poly.pdbx_seq_one_letter_code
_entity_poly.pdbx_strand_id
1 'polypeptide(L)'
;ADKAALDSKVNCSQCEENMKELDERMQELQSQISGQEQHWNNTQQQFSDAIEDKLDRLELKTFRKNREDSWNRNMEELEDRLLRENAAGIKKQLPVPFSCLSCDHMLSVQVPGQ
;
A
#
# COMPACT_ATOMS: atom_id res chain seq x y z
N ALA A 1 -45.52 72.88 -0.95
CA ALA A 1 -44.09 72.53 -0.90
C ALA A 1 -43.88 71.02 -0.73
N ASP A 2 -44.91 70.20 -0.98
CA ASP A 2 -44.99 68.84 -0.47
C ASP A 2 -44.55 67.77 -1.46
N LYS A 3 -44.62 68.06 -2.76
CA LYS A 3 -44.25 67.09 -3.81
C LYS A 3 -42.77 66.71 -3.78
N ALA A 4 -41.87 67.70 -3.68
CA ALA A 4 -40.43 67.45 -3.65
C ALA A 4 -39.98 66.69 -2.38
N ALA A 5 -40.63 66.93 -1.24
CA ALA A 5 -40.37 66.22 0.01
C ALA A 5 -40.83 64.75 -0.07
N LEU A 6 -41.98 64.49 -0.71
CA LEU A 6 -42.46 63.14 -0.97
C LEU A 6 -41.56 62.40 -1.97
N ASP A 7 -41.19 63.02 -3.08
CA ASP A 7 -40.29 62.42 -4.08
C ASP A 7 -38.94 62.05 -3.46
N SER A 8 -38.36 62.92 -2.63
CA SER A 8 -37.11 62.63 -1.91
C SER A 8 -37.25 61.46 -0.94
N LYS A 9 -38.38 61.35 -0.23
CA LYS A 9 -38.62 60.27 0.73
C LYS A 9 -38.86 58.92 0.04
N VAL A 10 -39.58 58.91 -1.09
CA VAL A 10 -39.77 57.74 -1.94
C VAL A 10 -38.43 57.26 -2.50
N ASN A 11 -37.55 58.18 -2.90
CA ASN A 11 -36.20 57.85 -3.35
C ASN A 11 -35.36 57.23 -2.22
N CYS A 12 -35.42 57.78 -1.00
CA CYS A 12 -34.76 57.18 0.16
C CYS A 12 -35.28 55.77 0.46
N SER A 13 -36.59 55.53 0.46
CA SER A 13 -37.14 54.19 0.71
C SER A 13 -36.76 53.18 -0.37
N GLN A 14 -36.73 53.60 -1.64
CA GLN A 14 -36.29 52.75 -2.74
C GLN A 14 -34.80 52.40 -2.60
N CYS A 15 -33.98 53.36 -2.18
CA CYS A 15 -32.56 53.13 -1.92
C CYS A 15 -32.35 52.13 -0.77
N GLU A 16 -33.10 52.27 0.32
CA GLU A 16 -33.06 51.35 1.46
C GLU A 16 -33.49 49.92 1.08
N GLU A 17 -34.54 49.79 0.26
CA GLU A 17 -35.01 48.49 -0.25
C GLU A 17 -33.95 47.83 -1.14
N ASN A 18 -33.39 48.57 -2.10
CA ASN A 18 -32.33 48.07 -2.97
C ASN A 18 -31.08 47.66 -2.17
N MET A 19 -30.76 48.39 -1.09
CA MET A 19 -29.60 48.08 -0.26
C MET A 19 -29.83 46.80 0.56
N LYS A 20 -31.06 46.53 1.02
CA LYS A 20 -31.42 45.26 1.67
C LYS A 20 -31.35 44.09 0.69
N GLU A 21 -31.91 44.24 -0.50
CA GLU A 21 -31.84 43.19 -1.54
C GLU A 21 -30.38 42.87 -1.91
N LEU A 22 -29.53 43.89 -1.99
CA LEU A 22 -28.09 43.70 -2.23
C LEU A 22 -27.41 42.95 -1.08
N ASP A 23 -27.71 43.31 0.18
CA ASP A 23 -27.15 42.65 1.36
C ASP A 23 -27.54 41.17 1.42
N GLU A 24 -28.82 40.86 1.17
CA GLU A 24 -29.32 39.48 1.11
C GLU A 24 -28.58 38.66 0.04
N ARG A 25 -28.40 39.24 -1.16
CA ARG A 25 -27.62 38.59 -2.23
C ARG A 25 -26.16 38.39 -1.87
N MET A 26 -25.54 39.35 -1.20
CA MET A 26 -24.15 39.23 -0.75
C MET A 26 -24.01 38.13 0.31
N GLN A 27 -24.94 38.03 1.25
CA GLN A 27 -24.95 36.97 2.26
C GLN A 27 -25.16 35.59 1.63
N GLU A 28 -26.05 35.47 0.64
CA GLU A 28 -26.25 34.23 -0.11
C GLU A 28 -24.96 33.81 -0.85
N LEU A 29 -24.34 34.73 -1.58
CA LEU A 29 -23.08 34.47 -2.28
C LEU A 29 -21.97 34.06 -1.30
N GLN A 30 -21.87 34.73 -0.15
CA GLN A 30 -20.90 34.36 0.87
C GLN A 30 -21.15 32.94 1.40
N SER A 31 -22.40 32.58 1.66
CA SER A 31 -22.77 31.23 2.09
C SER A 31 -22.39 30.18 1.04
N GLN A 32 -22.67 30.46 -0.23
CA GLN A 32 -22.31 29.56 -1.33
C GLN A 32 -20.79 29.40 -1.47
N ILE A 33 -20.03 30.49 -1.38
CA ILE A 33 -18.56 30.46 -1.46
C ILE A 33 -17.98 29.64 -0.30
N SER A 34 -18.43 29.87 0.93
CA SER A 34 -17.98 29.11 2.09
C SER A 34 -18.33 27.62 1.98
N GLY A 35 -19.53 27.30 1.47
CA GLY A 35 -19.92 25.92 1.21
C GLY A 35 -19.03 25.24 0.16
N GLN A 36 -18.68 25.95 -0.92
CA GLN A 36 -17.76 25.44 -1.93
C GLN A 36 -16.35 25.25 -1.37
N GLU A 37 -15.83 26.21 -0.61
CA GLU A 37 -14.51 26.11 0.03
C GLU A 37 -14.41 24.88 0.93
N GLN A 38 -15.43 24.62 1.75
CA GLN A 38 -15.49 23.43 2.59
C GLN A 38 -15.50 22.14 1.75
N HIS A 39 -16.26 22.12 0.65
CA HIS A 39 -16.31 20.96 -0.24
C HIS A 39 -14.97 20.69 -0.92
N TRP A 40 -14.27 21.72 -1.39
CA TRP A 40 -12.95 21.61 -1.99
C TRP A 40 -11.92 21.10 -0.98
N ASN A 41 -11.91 21.64 0.25
CA ASN A 41 -11.05 21.16 1.32
C ASN A 41 -11.27 19.68 1.65
N ASN A 42 -12.53 19.25 1.74
CA ASN A 42 -12.85 17.83 1.98
C ASN A 42 -12.36 16.94 0.82
N THR A 43 -12.59 17.36 -0.42
CA THR A 43 -12.15 16.61 -1.61
C THR A 43 -10.63 16.52 -1.67
N GLN A 44 -9.92 17.59 -1.33
CA GLN A 44 -8.46 17.60 -1.26
C GLN A 44 -7.94 16.64 -0.17
N GLN A 45 -8.60 16.56 0.99
CA GLN A 45 -8.24 15.62 2.04
C GLN A 45 -8.39 14.18 1.56
N GLN A 46 -9.53 13.84 0.95
CA GLN A 46 -9.76 12.49 0.41
C GLN A 46 -8.71 12.06 -0.61
N PHE A 47 -8.29 12.98 -1.49
CA PHE A 47 -7.20 12.68 -2.43
C PHE A 47 -5.86 12.49 -1.73
N SER A 48 -5.59 13.26 -0.68
CA SER A 48 -4.35 13.15 0.10
C SER A 48 -4.29 11.78 0.79
N ASP A 49 -5.37 11.38 1.45
CA ASP A 49 -5.48 10.07 2.12
C ASP A 49 -5.31 8.92 1.12
N ALA A 50 -5.98 8.98 -0.03
CA ALA A 50 -5.87 7.95 -1.05
C ALA A 50 -4.47 7.87 -1.69
N ILE A 51 -3.75 8.99 -1.80
CA ILE A 51 -2.37 9.02 -2.27
C ILE A 51 -1.46 8.44 -1.19
N GLU A 52 -1.64 8.81 0.07
CA GLU A 52 -0.87 8.29 1.20
C GLU A 52 -1.00 6.76 1.28
N ASP A 53 -2.22 6.21 1.26
CA ASP A 53 -2.47 4.77 1.24
C ASP A 53 -1.76 4.04 0.07
N LYS A 54 -1.81 4.64 -1.13
CA LYS A 54 -1.12 4.09 -2.31
C LYS A 54 0.40 4.17 -2.18
N LEU A 55 0.92 5.27 -1.65
CA LEU A 55 2.35 5.47 -1.40
C LEU A 55 2.86 4.54 -0.31
N ASP A 56 2.03 4.24 0.68
CA ASP A 56 2.37 3.41 1.82
C ASP A 56 2.52 1.92 1.43
N ARG A 57 2.06 1.57 0.21
CA ARG A 57 2.28 0.29 -0.48
C ARG A 57 2.00 -0.91 0.44
N LEU A 58 0.97 -0.79 1.29
CA LEU A 58 0.67 -1.76 2.34
C LEU A 58 0.43 -3.16 1.79
N GLU A 59 -0.22 -3.26 0.62
CA GLU A 59 -0.42 -4.53 -0.10
C GLU A 59 0.92 -5.17 -0.49
N LEU A 60 1.90 -4.38 -0.95
CA LEU A 60 3.24 -4.87 -1.30
C LEU A 60 4.05 -5.27 -0.07
N LYS A 61 3.90 -4.56 1.05
CA LYS A 61 4.53 -4.95 2.34
C LYS A 61 3.98 -6.32 2.78
N THR A 62 2.67 -6.50 2.73
CA THR A 62 1.99 -7.76 3.06
C THR A 62 2.43 -8.89 2.12
N PHE A 63 2.47 -8.62 0.82
CA PHE A 63 2.92 -9.58 -0.19
C PHE A 63 4.37 -10.02 0.03
N ARG A 64 5.28 -9.07 0.30
CA ARG A 64 6.68 -9.35 0.60
C ARG A 64 6.81 -10.25 1.83
N LYS A 65 6.12 -9.89 2.93
CA LYS A 65 6.13 -10.67 4.18
C LYS A 65 5.69 -12.12 3.93
N ASN A 66 4.58 -12.32 3.22
CA ASN A 66 4.08 -13.66 2.92
C ASN A 66 5.08 -14.50 2.08
N ARG A 67 5.79 -13.87 1.15
CA ARG A 67 6.83 -14.55 0.35
C ARG A 67 8.04 -14.93 1.20
N GLU A 68 8.46 -14.05 2.10
CA GLU A 68 9.58 -14.26 3.00
C GLU A 68 9.25 -15.37 4.02
N ASP A 69 8.05 -15.33 4.61
CA ASP A 69 7.54 -16.38 5.50
C ASP A 69 7.45 -17.74 4.77
N SER A 70 6.98 -17.75 3.51
CA SER A 70 6.93 -18.96 2.69
C SER A 70 8.32 -19.49 2.32
N TRP A 71 9.27 -18.60 2.03
CA TRP A 71 10.66 -18.98 1.76
C TRP A 71 11.30 -19.63 3.00
N ASN A 72 11.15 -19.01 4.17
CA ASN A 72 11.68 -19.51 5.43
C ASN A 72 11.14 -20.91 5.76
N ARG A 73 9.82 -21.11 5.64
CA ARG A 73 9.20 -22.44 5.85
C ARG A 73 9.75 -23.51 4.91
N ASN A 74 9.90 -23.19 3.62
CA ASN A 74 10.45 -24.14 2.65
C ASN A 74 11.91 -24.49 2.97
N MET A 75 12.71 -23.52 3.41
CA MET A 75 14.09 -23.77 3.82
C MET A 75 14.17 -24.65 5.05
N GLU A 76 13.36 -24.39 6.08
CA GLU A 76 13.29 -25.24 7.28
C GLU A 76 12.88 -26.67 6.93
N GLU A 77 11.88 -26.85 6.06
CA GLU A 77 11.46 -28.17 5.60
C GLU A 77 12.56 -28.90 4.81
N LEU A 78 13.27 -28.18 3.94
CA LEU A 78 14.40 -28.73 3.18
C LEU A 78 15.56 -29.14 4.09
N GLU A 79 15.91 -28.31 5.08
CA GLU A 79 16.95 -28.63 6.06
C GLU A 79 16.59 -29.87 6.89
N ASP A 80 15.35 -29.97 7.35
CA ASP A 80 14.85 -31.12 8.10
C ASP A 80 14.85 -32.41 7.26
N ARG A 81 14.47 -32.30 5.98
CA ARG A 81 14.60 -33.41 5.01
C ARG A 81 16.05 -33.82 4.79
N LEU A 82 16.97 -32.87 4.60
CA LEU A 82 18.39 -33.15 4.43
C LEU A 82 19.01 -33.78 5.69
N LEU A 83 18.59 -33.37 6.88
CA LEU A 83 19.02 -33.99 8.14
C LEU A 83 18.51 -35.43 8.26
N ARG A 84 17.24 -35.70 7.89
CA ARG A 84 16.69 -37.05 7.83
C ARG A 84 17.37 -37.93 6.77
N GLU A 85 17.67 -37.38 5.60
CA GLU A 85 18.32 -38.09 4.51
C GLU A 85 19.82 -38.33 4.78
N ASN A 86 20.53 -37.39 5.42
CA ASN A 86 21.91 -37.59 5.88
C ASN A 86 22.03 -38.62 7.02
N ALA A 87 20.98 -38.84 7.82
CA ALA A 87 20.93 -39.95 8.77
C ALA A 87 20.85 -41.33 8.06
N ALA A 88 20.37 -41.36 6.82
CA ALA A 88 20.49 -42.50 5.91
C ALA A 88 21.71 -42.31 4.99
N GLY A 89 22.89 -42.04 5.58
CA GLY A 89 24.16 -41.95 4.86
C GLY A 89 24.28 -43.06 3.83
N ILE A 90 24.89 -42.76 2.67
CA ILE A 90 25.05 -43.65 1.52
C ILE A 90 25.56 -45.03 1.99
N LYS A 91 24.63 -45.92 2.31
CA LYS A 91 24.87 -47.32 2.74
C LYS A 91 24.66 -48.27 1.58
N LYS A 92 24.82 -47.79 0.34
CA LYS A 92 24.96 -48.71 -0.79
C LYS A 92 26.41 -49.18 -0.76
N GLN A 93 26.64 -50.31 -0.10
CA GLN A 93 27.91 -51.03 -0.18
C GLN A 93 28.30 -51.14 -1.65
N LEU A 94 29.43 -50.56 -2.02
CA LEU A 94 29.95 -50.64 -3.37
C LEU A 94 30.39 -52.09 -3.60
N PRO A 95 29.88 -52.78 -4.64
CA PRO A 95 30.34 -54.11 -4.99
C PRO A 95 31.85 -54.06 -5.31
N VAL A 96 32.64 -54.83 -4.58
CA VAL A 96 34.06 -55.07 -4.85
C VAL A 96 34.17 -56.10 -5.98
N PRO A 97 35.13 -56.01 -6.92
CA PRO A 97 36.24 -55.05 -7.01
C PRO A 97 36.10 -54.00 -8.11
N PHE A 98 36.79 -52.86 -7.93
CA PHE A 98 36.87 -51.75 -8.88
C PHE A 98 38.28 -51.64 -9.48
N SER A 99 38.35 -51.18 -10.74
CA SER A 99 39.61 -50.86 -11.42
C SER A 99 39.94 -49.36 -11.27
N CYS A 100 41.22 -49.05 -11.08
CA CYS A 100 41.71 -47.67 -11.09
C CYS A 100 41.59 -47.10 -12.51
N LEU A 101 40.81 -46.04 -12.72
CA LEU A 101 40.64 -45.44 -14.06
C LEU A 101 41.93 -44.89 -14.69
N SER A 102 42.96 -44.64 -13.88
CA SER A 102 44.24 -44.10 -14.35
C SER A 102 45.24 -45.18 -14.76
N CYS A 103 45.12 -46.40 -14.24
CA CYS A 103 46.11 -47.46 -14.50
C CYS A 103 45.51 -48.86 -14.68
N ASP A 104 44.18 -48.96 -14.73
CA ASP A 104 43.36 -50.18 -14.79
C ASP A 104 43.69 -51.24 -13.74
N HIS A 105 44.44 -50.86 -12.70
CA HIS A 105 44.83 -51.76 -11.64
C HIS A 105 43.62 -52.08 -10.74
N MET A 106 43.39 -53.37 -10.49
CA MET A 106 42.32 -53.84 -9.63
C MET A 106 42.65 -53.52 -8.17
N LEU A 107 41.79 -52.73 -7.52
CA LEU A 107 41.99 -52.31 -6.15
C LEU A 107 41.23 -53.24 -5.20
N SER A 108 41.96 -53.96 -4.34
CA SER A 108 41.38 -54.71 -3.23
C SER A 108 41.33 -53.80 -2.00
N VAL A 109 40.24 -53.07 -1.82
CA VAL A 109 40.02 -52.29 -0.60
C VAL A 109 39.14 -53.12 0.34
N GLN A 110 39.73 -53.55 1.46
CA GLN A 110 39.00 -54.15 2.58
C GLN A 110 38.24 -53.02 3.29
N VAL A 111 36.92 -53.15 3.40
CA VAL A 111 36.10 -52.16 4.12
C VAL A 111 36.24 -52.45 5.62
N PRO A 112 36.66 -51.49 6.48
CA PRO A 112 36.71 -51.71 7.91
C PRO A 112 35.29 -51.84 8.48
N GLY A 113 34.98 -52.96 9.12
CA GLY A 113 33.68 -53.19 9.77
C GLY A 113 33.15 -54.62 9.72
N GLN A 114 34.03 -55.63 9.73
CA GLN A 114 33.65 -57.03 9.91
C GLN A 114 34.14 -57.54 11.27
#